data_AF-A0A929L8S2-F1
#
_entry.id   AF-A0A929L8S2-F1
#
_cell.length_a   1.000
_cell.length_b   1.000
_cell.length_c   1.000
_cell.angle_alpha   90.00
_cell.angle_beta   90.00
_cell.angle_gamma   90.00
#
_symmetry.space_group_name_H-M   'P 1'
#
loop_
_entity.id
_entity.type
_entity.pdbx_description
1 polymer ?
#
loop_
_entity_poly.entity_id
_entity_poly.type
_entity_poly.pdbx_seq_one_letter_code
_entity_poly.pdbx_strand_id
1 'polypeptide(L)'
;MKKIWNWLDAYLEEFLLCVCLAAMTLIMGIQVFSRYVLQTSLSWSEELTRYLFIWSGFLSVSYCTKYCISIKIEQFAAKLSRRNKAVLKVVNHTIELAFFLYMIPFSWSFLMSSVENGQVSPACGLPMYYVQAAPFVSFVLVSFRILQRWIIELKIMLGQKVYDPAHPERNTEESFIEANSVESKGGQAQ
;
A
#
# COMPACT_ATOMS: atom_id res chain seq x y z
N MET A 1 9.13 23.86 -9.01
CA MET A 1 9.48 23.17 -7.75
C MET A 1 8.29 22.48 -7.08
N LYS A 2 7.14 23.14 -6.80
CA LYS A 2 5.95 22.48 -6.20
C LYS A 2 5.45 21.22 -6.95
N LYS A 3 5.57 21.20 -8.29
CA LYS A 3 5.21 20.04 -9.13
C LYS A 3 6.07 18.80 -8.88
N ILE A 4 7.36 18.98 -8.57
CA ILE A 4 8.29 17.87 -8.32
C ILE A 4 8.05 17.23 -6.97
N TRP A 5 7.76 18.03 -5.94
CA TRP A 5 7.40 17.51 -4.61
C TRP A 5 6.08 16.74 -4.64
N ASN A 6 5.06 17.29 -5.30
CA ASN A 6 3.79 16.59 -5.46
C ASN A 6 3.90 15.32 -6.32
N TRP A 7 4.80 15.31 -7.31
CA TRP A 7 5.10 14.13 -8.11
C TRP A 7 5.84 13.08 -7.28
N LEU A 8 6.84 13.49 -6.50
CA LEU A 8 7.59 12.58 -5.66
C LEU A 8 6.67 11.95 -4.60
N ASP A 9 5.84 12.72 -3.90
CA ASP A 9 4.86 12.17 -2.95
C ASP A 9 3.84 11.22 -3.60
N ALA A 10 3.52 11.44 -4.88
CA ALA A 10 2.63 10.57 -5.63
C ALA A 10 3.34 9.27 -6.05
N TYR A 11 4.59 9.32 -6.52
CA TYR A 11 5.29 8.19 -7.15
C TYR A 11 6.41 7.58 -6.30
N LEU A 12 6.58 8.03 -5.05
CA LEU A 12 7.64 7.58 -4.15
C LEU A 12 7.63 6.06 -3.96
N GLU A 13 6.46 5.47 -3.74
CA GLU A 13 6.31 4.03 -3.53
C GLU A 13 6.75 3.24 -4.77
N GLU A 14 6.39 3.68 -5.97
CA GLU A 14 6.80 3.07 -7.24
C GLU A 14 8.30 3.16 -7.46
N PHE A 15 8.86 4.34 -7.21
CA PHE A 15 10.28 4.59 -7.33
C PHE A 15 11.08 3.70 -6.35
N LEU A 16 10.66 3.64 -5.08
CA LEU A 16 11.30 2.79 -4.07
C LEU A 16 11.23 1.31 -4.43
N LEU A 17 10.07 0.82 -4.90
CA LEU A 17 9.92 -0.57 -5.34
C LEU A 17 10.82 -0.90 -6.53
N CYS A 18 10.92 -0.01 -7.51
CA CYS A 18 11.79 -0.18 -8.67
C CYS A 18 13.28 -0.22 -8.26
N VAL A 19 13.70 0.69 -7.37
CA VAL A 19 15.06 0.72 -6.82
C VAL A 19 15.37 -0.55 -6.03
N CYS A 20 14.46 -1.01 -5.16
CA CYS A 20 14.62 -2.27 -4.43
C CYS A 20 14.79 -3.45 -5.37
N LEU A 21 13.95 -3.55 -6.42
CA LEU A 21 14.03 -4.63 -7.39
C LEU A 21 15.37 -4.62 -8.15
N ALA A 22 15.78 -3.46 -8.65
CA ALA A 22 17.05 -3.29 -9.35
C ALA A 22 18.24 -3.65 -8.44
N ALA A 23 18.23 -3.20 -7.18
CA ALA A 23 19.25 -3.50 -6.20
C ALA A 23 19.34 -5.01 -5.92
N MET A 24 18.20 -5.68 -5.71
CA MET A 24 18.14 -7.13 -5.52
C MET A 24 18.71 -7.89 -6.74
N THR A 25 18.33 -7.48 -7.95
CA THR A 25 18.85 -8.09 -9.18
C THR A 25 20.37 -7.92 -9.30
N LEU A 26 20.91 -6.73 -8.99
CA LEU A 26 22.35 -6.49 -9.02
C LEU A 26 23.09 -7.31 -7.96
N ILE A 27 22.61 -7.34 -6.72
CA ILE A 27 23.23 -8.12 -5.63
C ILE A 27 23.26 -9.61 -5.98
N MET A 28 22.14 -10.15 -6.46
CA MET A 28 22.07 -11.55 -6.90
C MET A 28 22.98 -11.82 -8.10
N GLY A 29 23.09 -10.87 -9.04
CA GLY A 29 24.03 -10.95 -10.16
C GLY A 29 25.49 -11.01 -9.70
N ILE A 30 25.87 -10.15 -8.74
CA ILE A 30 27.20 -10.16 -8.13
C ILE A 30 27.45 -11.48 -7.39
N GLN A 31 26.45 -11.99 -6.68
CA GLN A 31 26.54 -13.27 -5.97
C GLN A 31 26.77 -14.43 -6.94
N VAL A 32 26.04 -14.48 -8.07
CA VAL A 32 26.23 -15.47 -9.13
C VAL A 32 27.63 -15.35 -9.72
N PHE A 33 28.08 -14.14 -10.07
CA PHE A 33 29.42 -13.92 -10.58
C PHE A 33 30.51 -14.38 -9.60
N SER A 34 30.41 -14.00 -8.33
CA SER A 34 31.36 -14.41 -7.28
C SER A 34 31.42 -15.92 -7.13
N ARG A 35 30.27 -16.60 -7.18
CA ARG A 35 30.20 -18.04 -7.01
C ARG A 35 30.84 -18.80 -8.17
N TYR A 36 30.60 -18.36 -9.41
CA TYR A 36 31.06 -19.09 -10.59
C TYR A 36 32.45 -18.66 -11.08
N VAL A 37 32.81 -17.39 -10.90
CA VAL A 37 34.10 -16.85 -11.37
C VAL A 37 35.14 -16.82 -10.26
N LEU A 38 34.77 -16.27 -9.09
CA LEU A 38 35.70 -16.12 -7.96
C LEU A 38 35.75 -17.37 -7.07
N GLN A 39 34.86 -18.36 -7.30
CA GLN A 39 34.73 -19.58 -6.50
C GLN A 39 34.54 -19.29 -4.99
N THR A 40 33.95 -18.13 -4.66
CA THR A 40 33.68 -17.70 -3.28
C THR A 40 32.19 -17.43 -3.08
N SER A 41 31.68 -17.78 -1.90
CA SER A 41 30.29 -17.54 -1.49
C SER A 41 30.20 -16.29 -0.62
N LEU A 42 29.42 -15.30 -1.06
CA LEU A 42 29.15 -14.07 -0.31
C LEU A 42 27.91 -14.29 0.57
N SER A 43 28.09 -14.64 1.85
CA SER A 43 26.96 -14.87 2.77
C SER A 43 26.13 -13.59 3.03
N TRP A 44 26.77 -12.43 3.00
CA TRP A 44 26.12 -11.14 3.22
C TRP A 44 25.14 -10.75 2.10
N SER A 45 25.35 -11.22 0.87
CA SER A 45 24.51 -10.85 -0.28
C SER A 45 23.12 -11.49 -0.18
N GLU A 46 23.05 -12.71 0.37
CA GLU A 46 21.78 -13.39 0.61
C GLU A 46 20.96 -12.68 1.70
N GLU A 47 21.60 -12.29 2.81
CA GLU A 47 20.95 -11.54 3.88
C GLU A 47 20.42 -10.20 3.38
N LEU A 48 21.26 -9.43 2.66
CA LEU A 48 20.86 -8.11 2.15
C LEU A 48 19.71 -8.21 1.15
N THR A 49 19.74 -9.20 0.26
CA THR A 49 18.64 -9.44 -0.70
C THR A 49 17.34 -9.77 0.03
N ARG A 50 17.41 -10.56 1.11
CA ARG A 50 16.24 -10.89 1.93
C ARG A 50 15.67 -9.65 2.64
N TYR A 51 16.53 -8.75 3.11
CA TYR A 51 16.09 -7.51 3.75
C TYR A 51 15.44 -6.54 2.76
N LEU A 52 16.02 -6.40 1.56
CA LEU A 52 15.39 -5.64 0.48
C LEU A 52 14.05 -6.23 0.05
N PHE A 53 13.93 -7.57 0.03
CA PHE A 53 12.67 -8.25 -0.24
C PHE A 53 11.60 -8.00 0.84
N ILE A 54 11.98 -7.99 2.12
CA ILE A 54 11.06 -7.65 3.20
C ILE A 54 10.54 -6.22 3.04
N TRP A 55 11.45 -5.26 2.81
CA TRP A 55 11.08 -3.86 2.57
C TRP A 55 10.19 -3.70 1.34
N SER A 56 10.52 -4.35 0.22
CA SER A 56 9.71 -4.27 -1.00
C SER A 56 8.34 -4.91 -0.83
N GLY A 57 8.24 -6.05 -0.13
CA GLY A 57 6.96 -6.69 0.19
C GLY A 57 6.03 -5.77 0.99
N PHE A 58 6.57 -5.14 2.04
CA PHE A 58 5.81 -4.21 2.89
C PHE A 58 5.44 -2.90 2.18
N LEU A 59 6.32 -2.34 1.35
CA LEU A 59 6.01 -1.18 0.50
C LEU A 59 4.98 -1.52 -0.59
N SER A 60 5.00 -2.76 -1.11
CA SER A 60 4.05 -3.22 -2.12
C SER A 60 2.62 -3.23 -1.60
N VAL A 61 2.39 -3.46 -0.30
CA VAL A 61 1.05 -3.41 0.30
C VAL A 61 0.45 -2.00 0.16
N SER A 62 1.21 -0.96 0.52
CA SER A 62 0.78 0.44 0.35
C SER A 62 0.50 0.78 -1.10
N TYR A 63 1.37 0.33 -2.00
CA TYR A 63 1.23 0.53 -3.43
C TYR A 63 -0.06 -0.12 -3.97
N CYS A 64 -0.31 -1.39 -3.65
CA CYS A 64 -1.52 -2.10 -4.05
C CYS A 64 -2.80 -1.44 -3.53
N THR A 65 -2.76 -0.90 -2.30
CA THR A 65 -3.87 -0.14 -1.72
C THR A 65 -4.11 1.17 -2.47
N LYS A 66 -3.07 1.92 -2.82
CA LYS A 66 -3.17 3.17 -3.61
C LYS A 66 -3.88 2.93 -4.95
N TYR A 67 -3.52 1.85 -5.65
CA TYR A 67 -4.11 1.48 -6.93
C TYR A 67 -5.40 0.66 -6.81
N CYS A 68 -5.89 0.43 -5.59
CA CYS A 68 -7.14 -0.29 -5.32
C CYS A 68 -7.25 -1.62 -6.07
N ILE A 69 -6.16 -2.41 -6.13
CA ILE A 69 -6.08 -3.66 -6.90
C ILE A 69 -6.89 -4.81 -6.21
N SER A 70 -7.89 -4.48 -5.39
CA SER A 70 -8.79 -5.45 -4.76
C SER A 70 -9.85 -5.94 -5.76
N ILE A 71 -9.37 -6.64 -6.80
CA ILE A 71 -10.12 -7.12 -7.98
C ILE A 71 -11.40 -7.87 -7.58
N LYS A 72 -11.37 -8.63 -6.48
CA LYS A 72 -12.50 -9.47 -6.03
C LYS A 72 -13.74 -8.65 -5.65
N ILE A 73 -13.57 -7.52 -4.97
CA ILE A 73 -14.69 -6.66 -4.57
C ILE A 73 -15.24 -5.94 -5.79
N GLU A 74 -14.39 -5.57 -6.75
CA GLU A 74 -14.82 -4.84 -7.93
C GLU A 74 -15.71 -5.66 -8.85
N GLN A 75 -15.40 -6.94 -9.05
CA GLN A 75 -16.24 -7.86 -9.83
C GLN A 75 -17.60 -8.10 -9.18
N PHE A 76 -17.63 -8.27 -7.86
CA PHE A 76 -18.88 -8.44 -7.12
C PHE A 76 -19.72 -7.16 -7.12
N ALA A 77 -19.07 -6.01 -6.95
CA ALA A 77 -19.73 -4.72 -6.90
C ALA A 77 -20.06 -4.12 -8.28
N ALA A 78 -19.61 -4.74 -9.39
CA ALA A 78 -19.95 -4.34 -10.75
C ALA A 78 -21.45 -4.48 -11.07
N LYS A 79 -22.17 -5.34 -10.33
CA LYS A 79 -23.63 -5.52 -10.48
C LYS A 79 -24.46 -4.61 -9.58
N LEU A 80 -23.82 -3.81 -8.72
CA LEU A 80 -24.50 -2.93 -7.77
C LEU A 80 -24.61 -1.50 -8.31
N SER A 81 -25.67 -0.79 -7.93
CA SER A 81 -25.80 0.64 -8.21
C SER A 81 -24.66 1.44 -7.56
N ARG A 82 -24.33 2.61 -8.12
CA ARG A 82 -23.19 3.43 -7.70
C ARG A 82 -23.12 3.69 -6.19
N ARG A 83 -24.26 3.93 -5.54
CA ARG A 83 -24.37 4.19 -4.09
C ARG A 83 -24.11 2.93 -3.26
N ASN A 84 -24.67 1.78 -3.66
CA ASN A 84 -24.43 0.51 -2.98
C ASN A 84 -22.97 0.06 -3.13
N LYS A 85 -22.36 0.33 -4.29
CA LYS A 85 -20.92 0.12 -4.51
C LYS A 85 -20.06 1.01 -3.60
N ALA A 86 -20.43 2.28 -3.42
CA ALA A 86 -19.74 3.18 -2.49
C ALA A 86 -19.87 2.72 -1.03
N VAL A 87 -21.07 2.32 -0.58
CA VAL A 87 -21.29 1.79 0.78
C VAL A 87 -20.42 0.56 1.04
N LEU A 88 -20.42 -0.42 0.11
CA LEU A 88 -19.61 -1.64 0.25
C LEU A 88 -18.11 -1.30 0.32
N LYS A 89 -17.64 -0.36 -0.50
CA LYS A 89 -16.26 0.12 -0.45
C LYS A 89 -15.94 0.79 0.89
N VAL A 90 -16.79 1.68 1.40
CA VAL A 90 -16.60 2.33 2.70
C VAL A 90 -16.49 1.30 3.83
N VAL A 91 -17.36 0.29 3.85
CA VAL A 91 -17.30 -0.79 4.85
C VAL A 91 -15.97 -1.55 4.75
N ASN A 92 -15.56 -1.94 3.54
CA ASN A 92 -14.29 -2.64 3.34
C ASN A 92 -13.09 -1.81 3.84
N HIS A 93 -13.01 -0.53 3.46
CA HIS A 93 -11.92 0.35 3.86
C HIS A 93 -11.94 0.62 5.37
N THR A 94 -13.12 0.60 6.01
CA THR A 94 -13.24 0.74 7.46
C THR A 94 -12.64 -0.48 8.18
N ILE A 95 -12.92 -1.70 7.68
CA ILE A 95 -12.37 -2.94 8.23
C ILE A 95 -10.85 -2.97 8.03
N GLU A 96 -10.37 -2.66 6.83
CA GLU A 96 -8.94 -2.61 6.53
C GLU A 96 -8.23 -1.56 7.39
N LEU A 97 -8.80 -0.35 7.52
CA LEU A 97 -8.22 0.71 8.35
C LEU A 97 -8.13 0.29 9.81
N ALA A 98 -9.19 -0.30 10.37
CA ALA A 98 -9.21 -0.79 11.74
C ALA A 98 -8.15 -1.89 11.96
N PHE A 99 -8.00 -2.81 11.01
CA PHE A 99 -6.98 -3.85 11.06
C PHE A 99 -5.56 -3.27 11.08
N PHE A 100 -5.22 -2.37 10.15
CA PHE A 100 -3.88 -1.80 10.11
C PHE A 100 -3.58 -0.89 11.31
N LEU A 101 -4.55 -0.10 11.77
CA LEU A 101 -4.38 0.69 13.00
C LEU A 101 -4.15 -0.19 14.23
N TYR A 102 -4.84 -1.33 14.32
CA TYR A 102 -4.63 -2.30 15.39
C TYR A 102 -3.23 -2.94 15.33
N MET A 103 -2.67 -3.16 14.14
CA MET A 103 -1.35 -3.76 13.96
C MET A 103 -0.18 -2.82 14.27
N ILE A 104 -0.36 -1.50 14.19
CA ILE A 104 0.69 -0.49 14.47
C ILE A 104 1.36 -0.71 15.84
N PRO A 105 0.65 -0.80 16.98
CA PRO A 105 1.31 -0.99 18.28
C PRO A 105 2.10 -2.30 18.36
N PHE A 106 1.64 -3.38 17.73
CA PHE A 106 2.39 -4.64 17.68
C PHE A 106 3.66 -4.51 16.86
N SER A 107 3.60 -3.85 15.70
CA SER A 107 4.78 -3.61 14.86
C SER A 107 5.80 -2.69 15.54
N TRP A 108 5.33 -1.73 16.34
CA TRP A 108 6.18 -0.86 17.15
C TRP A 108 6.89 -1.62 18.26
N SER A 109 6.15 -2.44 19.02
CA SER A 109 6.74 -3.30 20.06
C SER A 109 7.74 -4.29 19.49
N PHE A 110 7.47 -4.85 18.31
CA PHE A 110 8.40 -5.71 17.59
C PHE A 110 9.71 -4.97 17.24
N LEU A 111 9.61 -3.79 16.63
CA LEU A 111 10.75 -2.93 16.34
C LEU A 111 11.57 -2.60 17.60
N MET A 112 10.92 -2.16 18.67
CA MET A 112 11.60 -1.76 19.90
C MET A 112 12.27 -2.94 20.61
N SER A 113 11.68 -4.13 20.56
CA SER A 113 12.31 -5.34 21.09
C SER A 113 13.66 -5.63 20.40
N SER A 114 13.79 -5.35 19.09
CA SER A 114 15.07 -5.46 18.38
C SER A 114 16.12 -4.48 18.88
N VAL A 115 15.69 -3.25 19.19
CA VAL A 115 16.57 -2.18 19.68
C VAL A 115 17.07 -2.50 21.09
N GLU A 116 16.17 -2.91 21.98
CA GLU A 116 16.49 -3.25 23.38
C GLU A 116 17.42 -4.45 23.48
N ASN A 117 17.21 -5.48 22.65
CA ASN A 117 18.03 -6.68 22.65
C ASN A 117 19.36 -6.51 21.89
N GLY A 118 19.59 -5.37 21.23
CA GLY A 118 20.78 -5.13 20.42
C GLY A 118 20.97 -6.17 19.31
N GLN A 119 19.87 -6.69 18.76
CA GLN A 119 19.91 -7.83 17.84
C GLN A 119 20.63 -7.45 16.53
N VAL A 120 21.63 -8.23 16.14
CA VAL A 120 22.39 -8.03 14.90
C VAL A 120 22.23 -9.21 13.94
N SER A 121 22.40 -8.97 12.64
CA SER A 121 22.37 -10.02 11.64
C SER A 121 23.60 -10.94 11.72
N PRO A 122 23.45 -12.24 11.47
CA PRO A 122 24.53 -13.19 11.66
C PRO A 122 25.65 -13.07 10.61
N ALA A 123 25.37 -12.72 9.35
CA ALA A 123 26.41 -12.57 8.33
C ALA A 123 26.89 -11.12 8.19
N CYS A 124 25.99 -10.14 8.15
CA CYS A 124 26.35 -8.74 7.94
C CYS A 124 26.66 -7.95 9.22
N GLY A 125 26.30 -8.46 10.41
CA GLY A 125 26.41 -7.70 11.66
C GLY A 125 25.50 -6.46 11.71
N LEU A 126 24.49 -6.39 10.84
CA LEU A 126 23.61 -5.23 10.72
C LEU A 126 22.57 -5.23 11.85
N PRO A 127 22.27 -4.08 12.46
CA PRO A 127 21.20 -4.02 13.45
C PRO A 127 19.84 -4.40 12.87
N MET A 128 19.13 -5.32 13.52
CA MET A 128 17.87 -5.86 13.02
C MET A 128 16.69 -4.89 13.08
N TYR A 129 16.79 -3.82 13.86
CA TYR A 129 15.77 -2.76 13.87
C TYR A 129 15.55 -2.14 12.49
N TYR A 130 16.54 -2.11 11.59
CA TYR A 130 16.35 -1.63 10.21
C TYR A 130 15.41 -2.52 9.39
N VAL A 131 15.40 -3.82 9.65
CA VAL A 131 14.51 -4.77 8.94
C VAL A 131 13.16 -4.82 9.62
N GLN A 132 13.16 -4.80 10.96
CA GLN A 132 11.95 -4.85 11.77
C GLN A 132 11.16 -3.53 11.75
N ALA A 133 11.75 -2.42 11.27
CA ALA A 133 11.04 -1.18 11.01
C ALA A 133 10.10 -1.27 9.78
N ALA A 134 10.37 -2.17 8.84
CA ALA A 134 9.58 -2.32 7.61
C ALA A 134 8.07 -2.50 7.85
N PRO A 135 7.61 -3.43 8.72
CA PRO A 135 6.18 -3.56 9.04
C PRO A 135 5.59 -2.29 9.65
N PHE A 136 6.29 -1.63 10.57
CA PHE A 136 5.81 -0.41 11.21
C PHE A 136 5.60 0.72 10.20
N VAL A 137 6.62 0.98 9.36
CA VAL A 137 6.53 2.00 8.31
C VAL A 137 5.42 1.67 7.32
N SER A 138 5.28 0.42 6.90
CA SER A 138 4.23 0.00 5.97
C SER A 138 2.84 0.15 6.57
N PHE A 139 2.60 -0.29 7.81
CA PHE A 139 1.28 -0.17 8.43
C PHE A 139 0.85 1.29 8.59
N VAL A 140 1.77 2.19 8.96
CA VAL A 140 1.49 3.64 9.01
C VAL A 140 1.15 4.19 7.62
N LEU A 141 1.94 3.85 6.60
CA LEU A 141 1.71 4.30 5.22
C LEU A 141 0.37 3.78 4.67
N VAL A 142 0.10 2.48 4.85
CA VAL A 142 -1.14 1.83 4.41
C VAL A 142 -2.35 2.46 5.12
N SER A 143 -2.30 2.64 6.44
CA SER A 143 -3.37 3.32 7.18
C SER A 143 -3.65 4.72 6.62
N PHE A 144 -2.60 5.49 6.30
CA PHE A 144 -2.75 6.80 5.67
C PHE A 144 -3.41 6.72 4.28
N ARG A 145 -2.98 5.79 3.42
CA ARG A 145 -3.58 5.59 2.08
C ARG A 145 -5.04 5.15 2.15
N ILE A 146 -5.36 4.22 3.05
CA ILE A 146 -6.75 3.77 3.26
C ILE A 146 -7.60 4.94 3.77
N LEU A 147 -7.09 5.76 4.68
CA LEU A 147 -7.82 6.91 5.20
C LEU A 147 -8.13 7.94 4.09
N GLN A 148 -7.14 8.25 3.23
CA GLN A 148 -7.36 9.11 2.06
C GLN A 148 -8.50 8.57 1.18
N ARG A 149 -8.49 7.27 0.94
CA ARG A 149 -9.46 6.59 0.09
C ARG A 149 -10.84 6.51 0.73
N TRP A 150 -10.90 6.24 2.03
CA TRP A 150 -12.12 6.20 2.83
C TRP A 150 -12.84 7.54 2.82
N ILE A 151 -12.12 8.66 2.95
CA ILE A 151 -12.68 10.01 2.86
C ILE A 151 -13.31 10.26 1.47
N ILE A 152 -12.66 9.83 0.39
CA ILE A 152 -13.19 9.98 -0.98
C ILE A 152 -14.49 9.19 -1.14
N GLU A 153 -14.49 7.90 -0.78
CA GLU A 153 -15.68 7.05 -0.93
C GLU A 153 -16.83 7.49 -0.02
N LEU A 154 -16.55 8.04 1.17
CA LEU A 154 -17.58 8.65 2.03
C LEU A 154 -18.23 9.87 1.38
N LYS A 155 -17.44 10.77 0.78
CA LYS A 155 -18.00 11.93 0.09
C LYS A 155 -18.88 11.52 -1.10
N ILE A 156 -18.49 10.47 -1.83
CA ILE A 156 -19.29 9.88 -2.91
C ILE A 156 -20.60 9.30 -2.35
N MET A 157 -20.54 8.58 -1.22
CA MET A 157 -21.73 8.04 -0.55
C MET A 157 -22.71 9.15 -0.11
N LEU A 158 -22.19 10.31 0.31
CA LEU A 158 -22.96 11.51 0.67
C LEU A 158 -23.50 12.30 -0.54
N GLY A 159 -23.31 11.80 -1.77
CA GLY A 159 -23.82 12.45 -2.98
C GLY A 159 -22.97 13.63 -3.49
N GLN A 160 -21.78 13.86 -2.92
CA GLN A 160 -20.90 14.93 -3.38
C GLN A 160 -20.18 14.56 -4.68
N LYS A 161 -20.08 15.50 -5.62
CA LYS A 161 -19.27 15.34 -6.84
C LYS A 161 -17.79 15.46 -6.48
N VAL A 162 -17.13 14.32 -6.23
CA VAL A 162 -15.70 14.25 -5.93
C VAL A 162 -14.99 13.52 -7.04
N TYR A 163 -13.84 14.06 -7.46
CA TYR A 163 -12.95 13.40 -8.41
C TYR A 163 -12.29 12.19 -7.74
N ASP A 164 -12.55 11.00 -8.28
CA ASP A 164 -11.93 9.74 -7.87
C ASP A 164 -10.72 9.45 -8.77
N PRO A 165 -9.47 9.63 -8.30
CA PRO A 165 -8.29 9.40 -9.12
C PRO A 165 -8.03 7.93 -9.45
N ALA A 166 -8.59 6.97 -8.69
CA ALA A 166 -8.35 5.54 -8.96
C ALA A 166 -9.42 4.88 -9.83
N HIS A 167 -10.59 5.51 -9.97
CA HIS A 167 -11.69 5.03 -10.82
C HIS A 167 -12.13 6.15 -11.77
N PRO A 168 -11.36 6.41 -12.86
CA PRO A 168 -11.63 7.51 -13.79
C PRO A 168 -13.03 7.45 -14.42
N GLU A 169 -13.58 6.25 -14.59
CA GLU A 169 -14.91 6.00 -15.14
C GLU A 169 -16.04 6.59 -14.29
N ARG A 170 -15.78 6.85 -13.00
CA ARG A 170 -16.75 7.50 -12.08
C ARG A 170 -16.74 9.02 -12.15
N ASN A 171 -15.85 9.62 -12.94
CA ASN A 171 -15.72 11.06 -13.05
C ASN A 171 -16.50 11.66 -14.24
N THR A 172 -17.28 10.84 -14.95
CA THR A 172 -18.11 11.26 -16.09
C THR A 172 -19.43 11.90 -15.62
N GLU A 173 -19.97 12.84 -16.40
CA GLU A 173 -21.24 13.53 -16.09
C GLU A 173 -22.43 12.57 -15.95
N GLU A 174 -22.51 11.54 -16.81
CA GLU A 174 -23.55 10.51 -16.78
C GLU A 174 -23.60 9.77 -15.44
N SER A 175 -22.43 9.43 -14.88
CA SER A 175 -22.36 8.74 -13.59
C SER A 175 -22.94 9.59 -12.45
N PHE A 176 -22.77 10.92 -12.51
CA PHE A 176 -23.31 11.85 -11.52
C PHE A 176 -24.83 12.02 -11.66
N ILE A 177 -25.35 11.99 -12.89
CA ILE A 177 -26.79 12.03 -13.15
C ILE A 177 -27.47 10.74 -12.63
N GLU A 178 -26.85 9.58 -12.87
CA GLU A 178 -27.35 8.30 -12.37
C GLU A 178 -27.44 8.30 -10.82
N ALA A 179 -26.41 8.80 -10.14
CA ALA A 179 -26.39 8.92 -8.67
C ALA A 179 -27.56 9.76 -8.12
N ASN A 180 -27.82 10.92 -8.74
CA ASN A 180 -28.88 11.83 -8.33
C ASN A 180 -30.28 11.26 -8.64
N SER A 181 -30.42 10.47 -9.72
CA SER A 181 -31.70 9.85 -10.10
C SER A 181 -32.16 8.78 -9.10
N VAL A 182 -31.21 8.07 -8.46
CA VAL A 182 -31.49 7.08 -7.41
C VAL A 182 -31.94 7.76 -6.11
N GLU A 183 -31.39 8.94 -5.80
CA GLU A 183 -31.79 9.73 -4.63
C GLU A 183 -33.22 10.27 -4.75
N SER A 184 -33.60 10.75 -5.94
CA SER A 184 -34.99 11.14 -6.25
C SER A 184 -35.99 9.99 -6.07
N LYS A 185 -35.62 8.75 -6.41
CA LYS A 185 -36.49 7.57 -6.25
C LYS A 185 -36.55 7.05 -4.82
N GLY A 186 -35.46 7.16 -4.05
CA GLY A 186 -35.43 6.77 -2.63
C GLY A 186 -36.21 7.71 -1.71
N GLY A 187 -36.28 9.00 -2.05
CA GLY A 187 -37.07 10.00 -1.30
C GLY A 187 -38.58 9.96 -1.56
N GLN A 188 -39.05 9.21 -2.57
CA GLN A 188 -40.49 9.02 -2.86
C GLN A 188 -41.07 7.72 -2.27
N ALA A 189 -40.25 6.94 -1.55
CA ALA A 189 -40.66 5.69 -0.89
C ALA A 189 -40.80 5.83 0.64
N GLN A 190 -40.94 7.06 1.16
CA GLN A 190 -41.35 7.35 2.54
C GLN A 190 -42.79 7.86 2.57
#